data_AF-A0A1C4YSH5-F1
#
_entry.id   AF-A0A1C4YSH5-F1
#
_cell.length_a   1.000
_cell.length_b   1.000
_cell.length_c   1.000
_cell.angle_alpha   90.00
_cell.angle_beta   90.00
_cell.angle_gamma   90.00
#
_symmetry.space_group_name_H-M   'P 1'
#
loop_
_entity.id
_entity.type
_entity.pdbx_description
1 polymer ?
#
loop_
_entity_poly.entity_id
_entity_poly.type
_entity_poly.pdbx_seq_one_letter_code
_entity_poly.pdbx_strand_id
1 'polypeptide(L)'
;MADLTDADDRSPASVTSWARLFVSHCQYEVSAVPGASGMGIYTLGDGLLHVVGPYQFTGFCGIHTGWIEARVCVLPGRPTGVDVGWDAISEATLFSPSGRLSVVGLMGGTAEALTDVVVPRGLIRVRVHARDRLHETVRTDDDPPEQHELHVWAVSEETPWRTVLADPGGRDWEQKPAKAAEWGMLSLVARPSGRPAILPPMPPDPYEDDAGLSRVAVVRHRLAPVEVPVGVLPAGDLEVRLEQVDDEILRWSWATADEPIFPDPLETLPDNESSTVRLTSGPDGFTLRHEGVLGRHAFALGLIWDHLLDAAVSYPWVETLRGQAAEATALAEKYRRLRAERDAERWGGAPPSDRVRELFGQARSLARIDRRLLDRIDALPAARQREAACWAARRAMRVAGLEQIGWIADALATAEAGRPLPRSFTEQGGAAAFNRLLSDPEVPHTTVTLDLGSGAFGERRVTEALQQAAAFPALIALANDDPLAAAIDAVYNAAIAHGDDRDRFLTDAHIALR
;
A
#
# COMPACT_ATOMS: atom_id res chain seq x y z
N MET A 1 -26.99 15.15 -56.29
CA MET A 1 -27.69 14.07 -55.55
C MET A 1 -26.62 13.06 -55.15
N ALA A 2 -26.15 12.98 -53.92
CA ALA A 2 -26.67 13.47 -52.66
C ALA A 2 -25.56 14.20 -51.88
N ASP A 3 -25.96 15.33 -51.30
CA ASP A 3 -25.29 16.06 -50.23
C ASP A 3 -25.20 15.15 -49.00
N LEU A 4 -24.00 14.94 -48.49
CA LEU A 4 -23.79 14.51 -47.11
C LEU A 4 -23.19 15.70 -46.39
N THR A 5 -24.08 16.55 -45.90
CA THR A 5 -23.78 17.57 -44.91
C THR A 5 -23.22 16.90 -43.67
N ASP A 6 -21.96 17.20 -43.42
CA ASP A 6 -21.23 16.98 -42.18
C ASP A 6 -22.01 17.72 -41.06
N ALA A 7 -22.75 16.96 -40.27
CA ALA A 7 -23.47 17.48 -39.12
C ALA A 7 -22.46 17.67 -37.99
N ASP A 8 -22.06 18.93 -37.82
CA ASP A 8 -21.34 19.49 -36.67
C ASP A 8 -22.13 19.18 -35.38
N ASP A 9 -21.89 18.00 -34.80
CA ASP A 9 -22.49 17.56 -33.53
C ASP A 9 -21.78 18.27 -32.36
N ARG A 10 -21.89 19.61 -32.34
CA ARG A 10 -21.55 20.41 -31.16
C ARG A 10 -22.61 20.15 -30.11
N SER A 11 -22.28 19.28 -29.17
CA SER A 11 -23.00 19.20 -27.89
C SER A 11 -23.21 20.62 -27.35
N PRO A 12 -24.46 20.99 -26.97
CA PRO A 12 -24.74 22.33 -26.47
C PRO A 12 -23.93 22.61 -25.22
N ALA A 13 -23.42 23.83 -25.10
CA ALA A 13 -22.75 24.30 -23.89
C ALA A 13 -23.68 24.09 -22.68
N SER A 14 -23.21 23.38 -21.66
CA SER A 14 -23.96 23.14 -20.43
C SER A 14 -23.53 24.16 -19.40
N VAL A 15 -24.48 24.90 -18.83
CA VAL A 15 -24.21 25.97 -17.86
C VAL A 15 -25.05 25.70 -16.62
N THR A 16 -24.39 25.59 -15.46
CA THR A 16 -25.09 25.47 -14.18
C THR A 16 -25.71 26.82 -13.81
N SER A 17 -26.79 26.81 -13.03
CA SER A 17 -27.28 28.03 -12.39
C SER A 17 -26.22 28.56 -11.40
N TRP A 18 -26.24 29.88 -11.15
CA TRP A 18 -25.52 30.44 -10.02
C TRP A 18 -25.97 29.77 -8.72
N ALA A 19 -25.00 29.30 -7.94
CA ALA A 19 -25.21 28.65 -6.66
C ALA A 19 -24.41 29.38 -5.57
N ARG A 20 -25.00 29.47 -4.38
CA ARG A 20 -24.30 29.98 -3.21
C ARG A 20 -23.31 28.94 -2.71
N LEU A 21 -22.05 29.31 -2.59
CA LEU A 21 -20.98 28.48 -2.06
C LEU A 21 -20.42 29.13 -0.79
N PHE A 22 -20.40 28.39 0.31
CA PHE A 22 -19.79 28.89 1.55
C PHE A 22 -18.29 28.62 1.52
N VAL A 23 -17.48 29.67 1.60
CA VAL A 23 -16.02 29.60 1.59
C VAL A 23 -15.47 29.90 2.98
N SER A 24 -14.29 29.38 3.25
CA SER A 24 -13.58 29.60 4.52
C SER A 24 -12.10 29.69 4.24
N HIS A 25 -11.38 30.53 4.98
CA HIS A 25 -9.94 30.81 4.76
C HIS A 25 -9.62 31.32 3.35
N CYS A 26 -10.50 32.14 2.78
CA CYS A 26 -10.39 32.66 1.41
C CYS A 26 -10.37 31.57 0.33
N GLN A 27 -10.86 30.35 0.58
CA GLN A 27 -10.65 29.25 -0.36
C GLN A 27 -11.84 28.33 -0.58
N TYR A 28 -11.87 27.78 -1.79
CA TYR A 28 -12.64 26.61 -2.19
C TYR A 28 -11.76 25.68 -3.02
N GLU A 29 -12.22 24.46 -3.20
CA GLU A 29 -11.55 23.42 -3.96
C GLU A 29 -12.33 23.10 -5.23
N VAL A 30 -11.61 22.86 -6.32
CA VAL A 30 -12.14 22.31 -7.55
C VAL A 30 -11.47 20.97 -7.77
N SER A 31 -12.24 19.89 -7.86
CA SER A 31 -11.69 18.53 -7.99
C SER A 31 -12.49 17.69 -8.98
N ALA A 32 -11.77 16.94 -9.81
CA ALA A 32 -12.32 15.92 -10.71
C ALA A 32 -12.29 14.50 -10.11
N VAL A 33 -11.58 14.33 -8.99
CA VAL A 33 -11.47 13.09 -8.23
C VAL A 33 -11.56 13.45 -6.73
N PRO A 34 -12.77 13.42 -6.15
CA PRO A 34 -12.98 13.86 -4.77
C PRO A 34 -12.08 13.13 -3.77
N GLY A 35 -11.43 13.88 -2.87
CA GLY A 35 -10.55 13.31 -1.84
C GLY A 35 -9.15 12.92 -2.33
N ALA A 36 -8.81 13.18 -3.59
CA ALA A 36 -7.46 13.01 -4.09
C ALA A 36 -6.47 13.86 -3.27
N SER A 37 -5.37 13.24 -2.86
CA SER A 37 -4.28 13.98 -2.20
C SER A 37 -3.45 14.73 -3.24
N GLY A 38 -3.00 15.93 -2.86
CA GLY A 38 -2.30 16.85 -3.75
C GLY A 38 -0.98 17.39 -3.22
N MET A 39 -0.30 18.19 -4.04
CA MET A 39 0.71 19.15 -3.61
C MET A 39 0.16 20.10 -2.54
N GLY A 40 1.05 20.63 -1.71
CA GLY A 40 0.69 21.72 -0.82
C GLY A 40 0.26 22.97 -1.59
N ILE A 41 -0.71 23.69 -1.03
CA ILE A 41 -1.03 25.07 -1.42
C ILE A 41 0.22 25.97 -1.34
N TYR A 42 0.25 27.06 -2.12
CA TYR A 42 1.39 27.99 -2.22
C TYR A 42 2.65 27.40 -2.87
N THR A 43 2.51 26.29 -3.59
CA THR A 43 3.61 25.72 -4.39
C THR A 43 3.63 26.32 -5.79
N LEU A 44 2.48 26.33 -6.48
CA LEU A 44 2.31 26.84 -7.84
C LEU A 44 0.96 27.52 -8.04
N GLY A 45 0.98 28.73 -8.58
CA GLY A 45 -0.22 29.48 -8.98
C GLY A 45 -0.15 30.98 -8.66
N ASP A 46 -1.30 31.63 -8.61
CA ASP A 46 -1.44 33.07 -8.38
C ASP A 46 -2.51 33.41 -7.34
N GLY A 47 -2.82 34.71 -7.19
CA GLY A 47 -3.83 35.20 -6.25
C GLY A 47 -5.26 34.73 -6.50
N LEU A 48 -5.55 34.02 -7.61
CA LEU A 48 -6.88 33.48 -7.91
C LEU A 48 -6.91 31.95 -7.85
N LEU A 49 -5.87 31.25 -8.30
CA LEU A 49 -5.83 29.79 -8.21
C LEU A 49 -4.43 29.25 -7.90
N HIS A 50 -4.36 28.20 -7.08
CA HIS A 50 -3.17 27.37 -6.88
C HIS A 50 -3.43 25.94 -7.34
N VAL A 51 -2.60 25.44 -8.25
CA VAL A 51 -2.70 24.04 -8.66
C VAL A 51 -2.13 23.16 -7.57
N VAL A 52 -2.94 22.20 -7.13
CA VAL A 52 -2.59 21.29 -6.04
C VAL A 52 -2.52 19.84 -6.50
N GLY A 53 -2.73 19.51 -7.76
CA GLY A 53 -2.54 18.13 -8.23
C GLY A 53 -3.05 17.91 -9.66
N PRO A 54 -3.07 16.66 -10.14
CA PRO A 54 -3.51 16.33 -11.48
C PRO A 54 -5.03 16.51 -11.61
N TYR A 55 -5.74 16.35 -10.51
CA TYR A 55 -7.20 16.28 -10.46
C TYR A 55 -7.82 17.53 -9.85
N GLN A 56 -7.02 18.43 -9.28
CA GLN A 56 -7.55 19.51 -8.44
C GLN A 56 -6.70 20.76 -8.37
N PHE A 57 -7.36 21.87 -8.06
CA PHE A 57 -6.75 23.14 -7.67
C PHE A 57 -7.58 23.83 -6.58
N THR A 58 -6.94 24.74 -5.85
CA THR A 58 -7.60 25.63 -4.87
C THR A 58 -7.87 26.97 -5.53
N GLY A 59 -9.12 27.44 -5.47
CA GLY A 59 -9.50 28.79 -5.87
C GLY A 59 -9.54 29.75 -4.68
N PHE A 60 -9.14 31.00 -4.90
CA PHE A 60 -9.04 32.02 -3.85
C PHE A 60 -10.05 33.14 -4.00
N CYS A 61 -10.69 33.50 -2.88
CA CYS A 61 -11.69 34.55 -2.77
C CYS A 61 -11.10 35.81 -2.12
N GLY A 62 -11.71 36.97 -2.36
CA GLY A 62 -11.44 38.22 -1.66
C GLY A 62 -11.92 38.19 -0.21
N ILE A 63 -13.03 37.51 0.07
CA ILE A 63 -13.54 37.32 1.43
C ILE A 63 -12.83 36.18 2.17
N HIS A 64 -12.63 36.30 3.48
CA HIS A 64 -12.05 35.23 4.29
C HIS A 64 -13.05 34.11 4.57
N THR A 65 -14.22 34.44 5.12
CA THR A 65 -15.26 33.46 5.40
C THR A 65 -16.62 34.05 5.06
N GLY A 66 -17.42 33.33 4.28
CA GLY A 66 -18.75 33.81 3.90
C GLY A 66 -19.29 33.13 2.66
N TRP A 67 -20.31 33.74 2.07
CA TRP A 67 -20.95 33.22 0.86
C TRP A 67 -20.44 33.95 -0.37
N ILE A 68 -20.03 33.18 -1.37
CA ILE A 68 -19.85 33.65 -2.75
C ILE A 68 -20.95 33.05 -3.63
N GLU A 69 -21.08 33.56 -4.84
CA GLU A 69 -21.84 32.89 -5.90
C GLU A 69 -20.86 32.24 -6.88
N ALA A 70 -21.12 30.98 -7.24
CA ALA A 70 -20.31 30.25 -8.19
C ALA A 70 -21.15 29.52 -9.23
N ARG A 71 -20.60 29.32 -10.43
CA ARG A 71 -21.17 28.46 -11.48
C ARG A 71 -20.10 27.82 -12.36
N VAL A 72 -20.48 26.73 -13.01
CA VAL A 72 -19.64 26.01 -13.98
C VAL A 72 -20.27 26.09 -15.37
N CYS A 73 -19.47 26.47 -16.36
CA CYS A 73 -19.82 26.56 -17.78
C CYS A 73 -18.98 25.56 -18.56
N VAL A 74 -19.60 24.49 -19.07
CA VAL A 74 -18.94 23.48 -19.90
C VAL A 74 -19.09 23.86 -21.37
N LEU A 75 -17.96 24.10 -22.03
CA LEU A 75 -17.86 24.68 -23.36
C LEU A 75 -17.32 23.68 -24.37
N PRO A 76 -17.71 23.79 -25.66
CA PRO A 76 -17.22 22.91 -26.72
C PRO A 76 -15.74 23.15 -27.07
N GLY A 77 -15.15 24.25 -26.61
CA GLY A 77 -13.75 24.60 -26.89
C GLY A 77 -13.31 25.85 -26.14
N ARG A 78 -12.08 26.30 -26.41
CA ARG A 78 -11.48 27.46 -25.74
C ARG A 78 -12.30 28.74 -26.00
N PRO A 79 -12.67 29.49 -24.95
CA PRO A 79 -13.32 30.79 -25.14
C PRO A 79 -12.36 31.77 -25.84
N THR A 80 -12.85 32.43 -26.89
CA THR A 80 -12.07 33.30 -27.79
C THR A 80 -11.82 34.70 -27.24
N GLY A 81 -12.52 35.11 -26.17
CA GLY A 81 -12.41 36.42 -25.56
C GLY A 81 -12.54 36.39 -24.05
N VAL A 82 -12.20 37.51 -23.43
CA VAL A 82 -12.44 37.80 -22.03
C VAL A 82 -13.47 38.93 -21.98
N ASP A 83 -14.62 38.68 -21.36
CA ASP A 83 -15.65 39.72 -21.19
C ASP A 83 -15.13 40.86 -20.30
N VAL A 84 -15.63 42.07 -20.56
CA VAL A 84 -15.33 43.23 -19.72
C VAL A 84 -16.00 43.08 -18.35
N GLY A 85 -15.28 43.40 -17.27
CA GLY A 85 -15.82 43.40 -15.89
C GLY A 85 -15.43 42.21 -15.01
N TRP A 86 -14.45 41.40 -15.43
CA TRP A 86 -13.77 40.46 -14.52
C TRP A 86 -12.58 41.14 -13.85
N ASP A 87 -12.35 40.84 -12.57
CA ASP A 87 -11.23 41.39 -11.80
C ASP A 87 -9.97 40.53 -11.99
N ALA A 88 -10.15 39.21 -12.07
CA ALA A 88 -9.06 38.25 -12.18
C ALA A 88 -9.48 37.04 -13.00
N ILE A 89 -8.54 36.50 -13.79
CA ILE A 89 -8.76 35.30 -14.61
C ILE A 89 -7.49 34.47 -14.64
N SER A 90 -7.63 33.18 -14.32
CA SER A 90 -6.52 32.24 -14.31
C SER A 90 -6.96 30.87 -14.84
N GLU A 91 -6.03 30.13 -15.44
CA GLU A 91 -6.29 28.86 -16.09
C GLU A 91 -5.38 27.74 -15.57
N ALA A 92 -5.92 26.53 -15.42
CA ALA A 92 -5.17 25.32 -15.09
C ALA A 92 -5.71 24.09 -15.82
N THR A 93 -4.83 23.14 -16.15
CA THR A 93 -5.24 21.83 -16.70
C THR A 93 -5.50 20.86 -15.55
N LEU A 94 -6.62 20.14 -15.63
CA LEU A 94 -6.92 19.00 -14.77
C LEU A 94 -7.13 17.75 -15.64
N PHE A 95 -6.94 16.59 -15.04
CA PHE A 95 -7.31 15.30 -15.59
C PHE A 95 -8.64 14.86 -14.95
N SER A 96 -9.66 14.61 -15.76
CA SER A 96 -10.99 14.14 -15.35
C SER A 96 -11.24 12.74 -15.90
N PRO A 97 -10.86 11.70 -15.15
CA PRO A 97 -11.00 10.31 -15.62
C PRO A 97 -12.47 9.88 -15.77
N SER A 98 -13.34 10.28 -14.84
CA SER A 98 -14.77 9.93 -14.85
C SER A 98 -15.66 10.91 -15.61
N GLY A 99 -15.15 12.07 -16.03
CA GLY A 99 -15.95 13.12 -16.67
C GLY A 99 -16.86 13.84 -15.66
N ARG A 100 -16.39 13.96 -14.41
CA ARG A 100 -17.06 14.67 -13.33
C ARG A 100 -16.14 15.73 -12.74
N LEU A 101 -16.75 16.81 -12.25
CA LEU A 101 -16.07 17.91 -11.57
C LEU A 101 -16.96 18.41 -10.43
N SER A 102 -16.35 18.68 -9.28
CA SER A 102 -17.00 19.26 -8.11
C SER A 102 -16.29 20.53 -7.67
N VAL A 103 -17.06 21.52 -7.22
CA VAL A 103 -16.58 22.74 -6.57
C VAL A 103 -17.10 22.76 -5.13
N VAL A 104 -16.17 22.72 -4.17
CA VAL A 104 -16.47 22.46 -2.76
C VAL A 104 -15.84 23.54 -1.88
N GLY A 105 -16.60 24.06 -0.93
CA GLY A 105 -16.06 24.97 0.08
C GLY A 105 -15.29 24.17 1.14
N LEU A 106 -14.07 24.58 1.47
CA LEU A 106 -13.15 23.83 2.35
C LEU A 106 -13.80 23.33 3.65
N MET A 107 -14.59 24.19 4.30
CA MET A 107 -15.34 23.89 5.53
C MET A 107 -16.86 24.11 5.36
N GLY A 108 -17.28 24.61 4.20
CA GLY A 108 -18.66 24.99 3.90
C GLY A 108 -19.50 23.89 3.27
N GLY A 109 -18.86 22.80 2.85
CA GLY A 109 -19.51 21.70 2.15
C GLY A 109 -19.78 22.00 0.67
N THR A 110 -20.73 21.27 0.11
CA THR A 110 -21.05 21.25 -1.32
C THR A 110 -22.33 22.00 -1.63
N ALA A 111 -22.41 22.62 -2.81
CA ALA A 111 -23.67 23.02 -3.41
C ALA A 111 -24.07 22.00 -4.49
N GLU A 112 -25.34 21.56 -4.50
CA GLU A 112 -25.83 20.52 -5.42
C GLU A 112 -25.55 20.88 -6.90
N ALA A 113 -25.79 22.13 -7.30
CA ALA A 113 -25.53 22.61 -8.66
C ALA A 113 -24.03 22.65 -9.05
N LEU A 114 -23.13 22.48 -8.09
CA LEU A 114 -21.68 22.52 -8.28
C LEU A 114 -21.01 21.17 -7.97
N THR A 115 -21.78 20.13 -7.69
CA THR A 115 -21.27 18.78 -7.35
C THR A 115 -21.52 17.83 -8.51
N ASP A 116 -20.52 17.03 -8.85
CA ASP A 116 -20.57 16.00 -9.91
C ASP A 116 -21.04 16.54 -11.26
N VAL A 117 -20.67 17.79 -11.58
CA VAL A 117 -20.94 18.45 -12.85
C VAL A 117 -20.32 17.63 -13.97
N VAL A 118 -21.12 17.30 -14.99
CA VAL A 118 -20.66 16.52 -16.15
C VAL A 118 -19.68 17.36 -16.96
N VAL A 119 -18.46 16.88 -17.11
CA VAL A 119 -17.39 17.50 -17.90
C VAL A 119 -16.80 16.48 -18.88
N PRO A 120 -16.04 16.90 -19.91
CA PRO A 120 -15.36 15.96 -20.78
C PRO A 120 -14.43 15.02 -20.00
N ARG A 121 -14.39 13.74 -20.41
CA ARG A 121 -13.39 12.79 -19.90
C ARG A 121 -12.01 13.08 -20.49
N GLY A 122 -10.95 12.78 -19.76
CA GLY A 122 -9.57 13.00 -20.17
C GLY A 122 -9.01 14.33 -19.64
N LEU A 123 -8.15 15.01 -20.40
CA LEU A 123 -7.67 16.33 -19.99
C LEU A 123 -8.72 17.40 -20.24
N ILE A 124 -8.93 18.24 -19.24
CA ILE A 124 -9.78 19.42 -19.30
C ILE A 124 -8.97 20.65 -18.92
N ARG A 125 -9.27 21.79 -19.56
CA ARG A 125 -8.82 23.09 -19.11
C ARG A 125 -9.93 23.73 -18.29
N VAL A 126 -9.58 24.27 -17.14
CA VAL A 126 -10.48 25.06 -16.30
C VAL A 126 -9.96 26.49 -16.25
N ARG A 127 -10.77 27.45 -16.70
CA ARG A 127 -10.52 28.89 -16.57
C ARG A 127 -11.44 29.43 -15.49
N VAL A 128 -10.85 29.96 -14.43
CA VAL A 128 -11.58 30.61 -13.34
C VAL A 128 -11.64 32.10 -13.66
N HIS A 129 -12.85 32.64 -13.68
CA HIS A 129 -13.14 34.06 -13.73
C HIS A 129 -13.66 34.49 -12.37
N ALA A 130 -13.17 35.61 -11.83
CA ALA A 130 -13.67 36.15 -10.58
C ALA A 130 -13.86 37.66 -10.66
N ARG A 131 -14.94 38.15 -10.02
CA ARG A 131 -15.27 39.57 -9.90
C ARG A 131 -15.88 39.90 -8.55
N ASP A 132 -15.91 41.18 -8.24
CA ASP A 132 -16.40 41.73 -6.97
C ASP A 132 -15.60 41.15 -5.78
N ARG A 133 -14.28 40.99 -5.99
CA ARG A 133 -13.32 40.37 -5.05
C ARG A 133 -12.88 41.33 -3.95
N LEU A 134 -13.84 41.93 -3.26
CA LEU A 134 -13.58 42.89 -2.20
C LEU A 134 -13.15 42.19 -0.91
N HIS A 135 -12.09 42.70 -0.28
CA HIS A 135 -11.67 42.25 1.05
C HIS A 135 -12.77 42.54 2.08
N GLU A 136 -12.94 41.64 3.05
CA GLU A 136 -14.01 41.76 4.06
C GLU A 136 -13.98 43.07 4.85
N THR A 137 -12.81 43.68 5.02
CA THR A 137 -12.64 44.96 5.73
C THR A 137 -13.11 46.18 4.95
N VAL A 138 -13.29 46.05 3.62
CA VAL A 138 -13.77 47.13 2.75
C VAL A 138 -15.16 46.86 2.20
N ARG A 139 -15.65 45.62 2.27
CA ARG A 139 -16.98 45.23 1.81
C ARG A 139 -18.07 45.79 2.71
N THR A 140 -19.16 46.24 2.09
CA THR A 140 -20.38 46.77 2.69
C THR A 140 -21.59 45.94 2.26
N ASP A 141 -22.74 46.15 2.92
CA ASP A 141 -23.99 45.46 2.55
C ASP A 141 -24.55 45.89 1.18
N ASP A 142 -24.08 47.03 0.65
CA ASP A 142 -24.48 47.55 -0.67
C ASP A 142 -23.64 46.95 -1.82
N ASP A 143 -22.53 46.27 -1.51
CA ASP A 143 -21.67 45.65 -2.52
C ASP A 143 -22.29 44.34 -3.05
N PRO A 144 -22.17 44.06 -4.36
CA PRO A 144 -22.61 42.78 -4.92
C PRO A 144 -21.86 41.61 -4.27
N PRO A 145 -22.44 40.40 -4.24
CA PRO A 145 -21.71 39.21 -3.76
C PRO A 145 -20.51 38.91 -4.67
N GLU A 146 -19.46 38.32 -4.12
CA GLU A 146 -18.29 37.90 -4.92
C GLU A 146 -18.70 36.74 -5.82
N GLN A 147 -18.32 36.79 -7.09
CA GLN A 147 -18.79 35.85 -8.10
C GLN A 147 -17.64 35.14 -8.80
N HIS A 148 -17.75 33.81 -8.90
CA HIS A 148 -16.76 32.94 -9.53
C HIS A 148 -17.41 32.11 -10.64
N GLU A 149 -16.83 32.15 -11.83
CA GLU A 149 -17.31 31.40 -12.98
C GLU A 149 -16.20 30.53 -13.56
N LEU A 150 -16.45 29.23 -13.65
CA LEU A 150 -15.48 28.24 -14.11
C LEU A 150 -15.84 27.79 -15.52
N HIS A 151 -15.04 28.17 -16.51
CA HIS A 151 -15.19 27.67 -17.88
C HIS A 151 -14.37 26.39 -18.05
N VAL A 152 -15.01 25.33 -18.51
CA VAL A 152 -14.40 24.00 -18.64
C VAL A 152 -14.52 23.51 -20.08
N TRP A 153 -13.41 23.07 -20.69
CA TRP A 153 -13.43 22.46 -22.03
C TRP A 153 -12.36 21.38 -22.16
N ALA A 154 -12.55 20.46 -23.11
CA ALA A 154 -11.61 19.39 -23.39
C ALA A 154 -10.32 19.91 -24.04
N VAL A 155 -9.18 19.32 -23.69
CA VAL A 155 -7.89 19.57 -24.33
C VAL A 155 -7.13 18.26 -24.54
N SER A 156 -6.20 18.23 -25.48
CA SER A 156 -5.27 17.11 -25.68
C SER A 156 -3.87 17.39 -25.12
N GLU A 157 -3.67 18.59 -24.57
CA GLU A 157 -2.36 19.11 -24.17
C GLU A 157 -2.42 19.66 -22.73
N GLU A 158 -1.55 19.12 -21.88
CA GLU A 158 -1.21 19.71 -20.60
C GLU A 158 -0.20 20.83 -20.84
N THR A 159 -0.54 22.03 -20.39
CA THR A 159 0.36 23.19 -20.37
C THR A 159 0.30 23.81 -18.99
N PRO A 160 1.34 24.56 -18.57
CA PRO A 160 1.37 25.21 -17.27
C PRO A 160 0.11 26.01 -16.98
N TRP A 161 -0.16 26.20 -15.69
CA TRP A 161 -1.13 27.19 -15.25
C TRP A 161 -0.74 28.58 -15.75
N ARG A 162 -1.73 29.45 -15.93
CA ARG A 162 -1.50 30.79 -16.50
C ARG A 162 -2.46 31.81 -15.90
N THR A 163 -1.91 32.94 -15.46
CA THR A 163 -2.68 34.17 -15.24
C THR A 163 -3.04 34.79 -16.58
N VAL A 164 -4.33 34.94 -16.86
CA VAL A 164 -4.86 35.62 -18.06
C VAL A 164 -5.14 37.09 -17.76
N LEU A 165 -5.68 37.37 -16.58
CA LEU A 165 -5.91 38.71 -16.06
C LEU A 165 -5.48 38.71 -14.59
N ALA A 166 -4.46 39.50 -14.26
CA ALA A 166 -3.94 39.58 -12.90
C ALA A 166 -4.90 40.37 -12.00
N ASP A 167 -5.12 39.84 -10.81
CA ASP A 167 -5.83 40.54 -9.74
C ASP A 167 -5.08 41.83 -9.36
N PRO A 168 -5.71 43.02 -9.45
CA PRO A 168 -5.09 44.28 -9.04
C PRO A 168 -4.64 44.29 -7.57
N GLY A 169 -5.32 43.52 -6.70
CA GLY A 169 -4.98 43.35 -5.29
C GLY A 169 -4.24 42.06 -4.97
N GLY A 170 -3.76 41.35 -6.00
CA GLY A 170 -3.20 40.01 -5.89
C GLY A 170 -1.97 39.94 -5.00
N ARG A 171 -1.81 38.81 -4.30
CA ARG A 171 -0.60 38.52 -3.55
C ARG A 171 0.43 37.85 -4.46
N ASP A 172 1.66 38.33 -4.40
CA ASP A 172 2.80 37.63 -5.01
C ASP A 172 3.18 36.44 -4.11
N TRP A 173 2.90 35.24 -4.59
CA TRP A 173 3.31 34.00 -3.94
C TRP A 173 4.66 33.53 -4.49
N GLU A 174 5.59 33.24 -3.58
CA GLU A 174 6.85 32.59 -3.95
C GLU A 174 6.54 31.21 -4.57
N GLN A 175 6.90 31.06 -5.84
CA GLN A 175 6.77 29.79 -6.56
C GLN A 175 7.89 28.82 -6.13
N LYS A 176 7.56 27.55 -5.95
CA LYS A 176 8.52 26.51 -5.52
C LYS A 176 8.67 25.40 -6.55
N PRO A 177 9.21 25.67 -7.75
CA PRO A 177 9.26 24.72 -8.86
C PRO A 177 10.04 23.44 -8.52
N ALA A 178 11.14 23.54 -7.78
CA ALA A 178 11.89 22.35 -7.33
C ALA A 178 11.06 21.46 -6.41
N LYS A 179 10.23 22.04 -5.52
CA LYS A 179 9.33 21.28 -4.64
C LYS A 179 8.17 20.66 -5.43
N ALA A 180 7.68 21.37 -6.45
CA ALA A 180 6.66 20.85 -7.35
C ALA A 180 7.17 19.65 -8.16
N ALA A 181 8.39 19.75 -8.70
CA ALA A 181 9.03 18.65 -9.42
C ALA A 181 9.36 17.46 -8.50
N GLU A 182 9.78 17.72 -7.26
CA GLU A 182 9.93 16.68 -6.23
C GLU A 182 8.62 15.92 -6.04
N TRP A 183 7.51 16.64 -5.82
CA TRP A 183 6.20 16.02 -5.69
C TRP A 183 5.81 15.27 -6.97
N GLY A 184 6.02 15.86 -8.14
CA GLY A 184 5.70 15.25 -9.43
C GLY A 184 6.39 13.90 -9.61
N MET A 185 7.70 13.82 -9.32
CA MET A 185 8.41 12.55 -9.38
C MET A 185 7.90 11.56 -8.35
N LEU A 186 7.72 11.98 -7.08
CA LEU A 186 7.21 11.12 -6.01
C LEU A 186 5.80 10.60 -6.30
N SER A 187 4.97 11.34 -7.02
CA SER A 187 3.64 10.90 -7.46
C SER A 187 3.69 9.85 -8.57
N LEU A 188 4.72 9.87 -9.43
CA LEU A 188 4.91 8.86 -10.47
C LEU A 188 5.52 7.57 -9.91
N VAL A 189 6.49 7.68 -9.00
CA VAL A 189 7.16 6.52 -8.37
C VAL A 189 6.64 6.21 -6.97
N ALA A 190 5.37 6.53 -6.72
CA ALA A 190 4.79 6.46 -5.38
C ALA A 190 4.87 5.04 -4.81
N ARG A 191 5.66 4.87 -3.75
CA ARG A 191 5.52 3.71 -2.87
C ARG A 191 4.37 3.96 -1.92
N PRO A 192 3.63 2.91 -1.54
CA PRO A 192 2.87 2.97 -0.31
C PRO A 192 3.88 3.22 0.80
N SER A 193 3.99 4.48 1.26
CA SER A 193 4.66 4.75 2.51
C SER A 193 4.03 3.79 3.51
N GLY A 194 4.81 3.01 4.25
CA GLY A 194 4.28 2.14 5.30
C GLY A 194 3.50 2.89 6.40
N ARG A 195 3.26 4.20 6.25
CA ARG A 195 2.20 4.90 6.94
C ARG A 195 0.87 4.30 6.48
N PRO A 196 0.06 3.74 7.39
CA PRO A 196 -1.32 3.46 7.08
C PRO A 196 -1.91 4.74 6.47
N ALA A 197 -2.52 4.63 5.29
CA ALA A 197 -3.53 5.61 4.93
C ALA A 197 -4.44 5.74 6.17
N ILE A 198 -4.63 6.96 6.65
CA ILE A 198 -5.47 7.24 7.84
C ILE A 198 -6.91 6.72 7.62
N LEU A 199 -7.24 6.30 6.40
CA LEU A 199 -8.46 5.64 6.01
C LEU A 199 -8.13 4.35 5.24
N PRO A 200 -8.97 3.29 5.38
CA PRO A 200 -8.82 2.07 4.60
C PRO A 200 -8.75 2.37 3.09
N PRO A 201 -8.06 1.54 2.28
CA PRO A 201 -8.10 1.68 0.83
C PRO A 201 -9.56 1.68 0.40
N MET A 202 -10.01 2.78 -0.22
CA MET A 202 -11.34 2.86 -0.78
C MET A 202 -11.50 1.74 -1.83
N PRO A 203 -12.72 1.20 -2.04
CA PRO A 203 -12.99 0.35 -3.20
C PRO A 203 -12.51 1.05 -4.48
N PRO A 204 -12.15 0.31 -5.56
CA PRO A 204 -11.68 0.90 -6.81
C PRO A 204 -12.64 2.01 -7.21
N ASP A 205 -12.15 3.23 -7.13
CA ASP A 205 -12.98 4.41 -7.16
C ASP A 205 -13.51 4.55 -8.60
N PRO A 206 -14.82 4.69 -8.85
CA PRO A 206 -15.33 5.06 -10.19
C PRO A 206 -14.68 6.34 -10.74
N TYR A 207 -14.07 7.16 -9.89
CA TYR A 207 -13.24 8.32 -10.24
C TYR A 207 -11.79 7.98 -10.64
N GLU A 208 -11.36 6.72 -10.70
CA GLU A 208 -9.97 6.34 -11.05
C GLU A 208 -9.86 5.46 -12.31
N ASP A 209 -10.97 5.19 -13.01
CA ASP A 209 -10.94 4.40 -14.24
C ASP A 209 -10.43 5.21 -15.45
N ASP A 210 -9.13 5.06 -15.70
CA ASP A 210 -8.43 5.62 -16.86
C ASP A 210 -8.57 4.77 -18.13
N ALA A 211 -9.27 3.63 -18.08
CA ALA A 211 -9.34 2.72 -19.22
C ALA A 211 -10.01 3.38 -20.43
N GLY A 212 -9.35 3.23 -21.59
CA GLY A 212 -9.85 3.76 -22.86
C GLY A 212 -9.66 5.26 -23.05
N LEU A 213 -9.03 5.98 -22.11
CA LEU A 213 -8.66 7.38 -22.32
C LEU A 213 -7.45 7.50 -23.25
N SER A 214 -7.51 8.48 -24.15
CA SER A 214 -6.40 8.75 -25.08
C SER A 214 -5.18 9.27 -24.35
N ARG A 215 -4.00 8.84 -24.80
CA ARG A 215 -2.72 9.43 -24.38
C ARG A 215 -2.65 10.88 -24.88
N VAL A 216 -1.99 11.73 -24.10
CA VAL A 216 -1.98 13.19 -24.26
C VAL A 216 -0.57 13.71 -24.49
N ALA A 217 -0.43 15.02 -24.68
CA ALA A 217 0.86 15.68 -24.75
C ALA A 217 1.08 16.61 -23.55
N VAL A 218 2.32 16.72 -23.09
CA VAL A 218 2.79 17.74 -22.15
C VAL A 218 3.63 18.74 -22.93
N VAL A 219 3.26 20.03 -22.86
CA VAL A 219 3.89 21.08 -23.68
C VAL A 219 4.50 22.14 -22.78
N ARG A 220 5.76 22.48 -23.02
CA ARG A 220 6.49 23.56 -22.34
C ARG A 220 7.13 24.49 -23.35
N HIS A 221 7.03 25.79 -23.08
CA HIS A 221 7.59 26.83 -23.92
C HIS A 221 8.58 27.68 -23.11
N ARG A 222 9.69 28.08 -23.74
CA ARG A 222 10.73 28.94 -23.18
C ARG A 222 11.18 29.94 -24.24
N LEU A 223 11.51 31.16 -23.83
CA LEU A 223 11.92 32.22 -24.75
C LEU A 223 13.31 31.99 -25.38
N ALA A 224 14.16 31.21 -24.71
CA ALA A 224 15.50 30.87 -25.17
C ALA A 224 15.63 29.34 -25.33
N PRO A 225 16.50 28.86 -26.24
CA PRO A 225 16.86 27.45 -26.30
C PRO A 225 17.40 26.95 -24.96
N VAL A 226 16.96 25.77 -24.58
CA VAL A 226 17.35 25.11 -23.34
C VAL A 226 17.98 23.76 -23.68
N GLU A 227 19.09 23.43 -23.02
CA GLU A 227 19.68 22.11 -23.12
C GLU A 227 18.83 21.10 -22.36
N VAL A 228 18.34 20.08 -23.06
CA VAL A 228 17.53 19.01 -22.47
C VAL A 228 18.47 17.90 -21.99
N PRO A 229 18.35 17.42 -20.73
CA PRO A 229 19.22 16.38 -20.23
C PRO A 229 19.01 15.08 -21.02
N VAL A 230 20.07 14.59 -21.66
CA VAL A 230 20.12 13.25 -22.28
C VAL A 230 20.78 12.30 -21.30
N GLY A 231 20.20 11.11 -21.12
CA GLY A 231 20.72 10.08 -20.22
C GLY A 231 19.69 9.55 -19.22
N VAL A 232 20.17 9.21 -18.03
CA VAL A 232 19.37 8.54 -17.00
C VAL A 232 18.97 9.54 -15.91
N LEU A 233 17.66 9.69 -15.68
CA LEU A 233 17.11 10.43 -14.55
C LEU A 233 16.82 9.45 -13.41
N PRO A 234 17.48 9.57 -12.25
CA PRO A 234 17.26 8.68 -11.13
C PRO A 234 15.87 8.90 -10.51
N ALA A 235 15.13 7.83 -10.24
CA ALA A 235 13.80 7.87 -9.64
C ALA A 235 13.64 6.80 -8.53
N GLY A 236 14.68 6.62 -7.72
CA GLY A 236 14.71 5.65 -6.62
C GLY A 236 15.08 4.26 -7.13
N ASP A 237 14.15 3.30 -7.03
CA ASP A 237 14.33 1.95 -7.58
C ASP A 237 14.00 1.85 -9.07
N LEU A 238 13.52 2.95 -9.63
CA LEU A 238 13.26 3.12 -11.03
C LEU A 238 14.15 4.23 -11.58
N GLU A 239 14.23 4.27 -12.90
CA GLU A 239 14.91 5.32 -13.62
C GLU A 239 14.12 5.69 -14.88
N VAL A 240 14.27 6.93 -15.32
CA VAL A 240 13.81 7.36 -16.63
C VAL A 240 15.01 7.40 -17.55
N ARG A 241 14.91 6.75 -18.70
CA ARG A 241 15.88 6.84 -19.79
C ARG A 241 15.37 7.84 -20.82
N LEU A 242 16.15 8.90 -21.04
CA LEU A 242 16.01 9.81 -22.17
C LEU A 242 17.08 9.48 -23.21
N GLU A 243 16.67 8.76 -24.24
CA GLU A 243 17.54 8.36 -25.35
C GLU A 243 17.35 9.31 -26.52
N GLN A 244 18.44 9.87 -27.04
CA GLN A 244 18.36 10.69 -28.24
C GLN A 244 18.15 9.82 -29.49
N VAL A 245 17.09 10.10 -30.24
CA VAL A 245 16.76 9.42 -31.50
C VAL A 245 17.34 10.21 -32.68
N ASP A 246 17.18 11.54 -32.65
CA ASP A 246 17.80 12.50 -33.58
C ASP A 246 17.95 13.88 -32.89
N ASP A 247 18.32 14.93 -33.64
CA ASP A 247 18.57 16.27 -33.10
C ASP A 247 17.33 16.94 -32.46
N GLU A 248 16.12 16.51 -32.82
CA GLU A 248 14.86 17.10 -32.37
C GLU A 248 14.00 16.11 -31.57
N ILE A 249 14.33 14.82 -31.55
CA ILE A 249 13.51 13.77 -30.96
C ILE A 249 14.30 12.97 -29.92
N LEU A 250 13.73 12.88 -28.73
CA LEU A 250 14.14 11.96 -27.68
C LEU A 250 13.05 10.92 -27.40
N ARG A 251 13.46 9.76 -26.93
CA ARG A 251 12.58 8.72 -26.41
C ARG A 251 12.61 8.75 -24.89
N TRP A 252 11.43 8.78 -24.27
CA TRP A 252 11.25 8.67 -22.83
C TRP A 252 10.77 7.27 -22.48
N SER A 253 11.45 6.58 -21.58
CA SER A 253 11.03 5.25 -21.11
C SER A 253 11.40 5.03 -19.65
N TRP A 254 10.56 4.28 -18.94
CA TRP A 254 10.84 3.83 -17.58
C TRP A 254 11.60 2.51 -17.59
N ALA A 255 12.52 2.34 -16.64
CA ALA A 255 13.20 1.08 -16.38
C ALA A 255 13.39 0.90 -14.86
N THR A 256 13.66 -0.34 -14.44
CA THR A 256 14.17 -0.61 -13.09
C THR A 256 15.61 -0.14 -12.99
N ALA A 257 15.97 0.50 -11.88
CA ALA A 257 17.35 0.90 -11.62
C ALA A 257 18.22 -0.33 -11.38
N ASP A 258 19.49 -0.27 -11.81
CA ASP A 258 20.47 -1.34 -11.59
C ASP A 258 20.76 -1.56 -10.09
N GLU A 259 20.71 -0.48 -9.31
CA GLU A 259 20.93 -0.47 -7.86
C GLU A 259 19.68 0.07 -7.14
N PRO A 260 18.67 -0.77 -6.86
CA PRO A 260 17.52 -0.36 -6.06
C PRO A 260 17.97 0.02 -4.64
N ILE A 261 17.39 1.10 -4.11
CA ILE A 261 17.73 1.70 -2.81
C ILE A 261 16.79 1.24 -1.69
N PHE A 262 15.61 0.74 -2.01
CA PHE A 262 14.64 0.29 -1.02
C PHE A 262 14.76 -1.21 -0.70
N PRO A 263 14.36 -1.66 0.51
CA PRO A 263 14.51 -3.06 0.92
C PRO A 263 13.69 -4.07 0.11
N ASP A 264 12.53 -3.65 -0.40
CA ASP A 264 11.65 -4.44 -1.28
C ASP A 264 11.52 -3.70 -2.61
N PRO A 265 12.27 -4.06 -3.68
CA PRO A 265 12.33 -3.22 -4.86
C PRO A 265 11.02 -2.99 -5.63
N LEU A 266 10.89 -1.83 -6.28
CA LEU A 266 9.75 -1.55 -7.16
C LEU A 266 9.99 -2.22 -8.52
N GLU A 267 9.09 -3.13 -8.90
CA GLU A 267 9.13 -3.80 -10.20
C GLU A 267 8.08 -3.23 -11.18
N THR A 268 7.03 -2.60 -10.67
CA THR A 268 5.96 -2.02 -11.49
C THR A 268 6.38 -0.65 -12.02
N LEU A 269 6.49 -0.54 -13.34
CA LEU A 269 6.76 0.74 -14.00
C LEU A 269 5.53 1.65 -13.96
N PRO A 270 5.68 2.98 -13.80
CA PRO A 270 4.58 3.93 -13.90
C PRO A 270 3.89 3.82 -15.26
N ASP A 271 4.69 3.64 -16.31
CA ASP A 271 4.24 3.45 -17.68
C ASP A 271 5.16 2.44 -18.36
N ASN A 272 4.57 1.41 -18.97
CA ASN A 272 5.30 0.37 -19.69
C ASN A 272 5.51 0.72 -21.17
N GLU A 273 4.85 1.77 -21.68
CA GLU A 273 5.02 2.25 -23.05
C GLU A 273 6.01 3.42 -23.08
N SER A 274 6.92 3.41 -24.06
CA SER A 274 7.80 4.55 -24.31
C SER A 274 7.03 5.70 -24.96
N SER A 275 7.32 6.91 -24.54
CA SER A 275 6.77 8.16 -25.08
C SER A 275 7.83 8.94 -25.86
N THR A 276 7.38 9.94 -26.63
CA THR A 276 8.26 10.72 -27.53
C THR A 276 8.36 12.16 -27.03
N VAL A 277 9.57 12.70 -26.94
CA VAL A 277 9.81 14.11 -26.59
C VAL A 277 10.35 14.80 -27.84
N ARG A 278 9.57 15.73 -28.40
CA ARG A 278 9.98 16.56 -29.53
C ARG A 278 10.42 17.94 -29.06
N LEU A 279 11.53 18.41 -29.59
CA LEU A 279 12.10 19.72 -29.33
C LEU A 279 12.01 20.53 -30.62
N THR A 280 11.41 21.72 -30.55
CA THR A 280 11.29 22.60 -31.72
C THR A 280 11.77 23.99 -31.33
N SER A 281 12.74 24.51 -32.10
CA SER A 281 13.20 25.89 -31.97
C SER A 281 12.61 26.74 -33.09
N GLY A 282 12.09 27.91 -32.76
CA GLY A 282 11.49 28.84 -33.70
C GLY A 282 11.76 30.30 -33.33
N PRO A 283 11.29 31.26 -34.14
CA PRO A 283 11.44 32.68 -33.87
C PRO A 283 10.76 33.11 -32.55
N ASP A 284 9.73 32.37 -32.13
CA ASP A 284 8.98 32.64 -30.90
C ASP A 284 9.59 31.97 -29.67
N GLY A 285 10.67 31.20 -29.82
CA GLY A 285 11.37 30.52 -28.73
C GLY A 285 11.51 29.01 -28.93
N PHE A 286 11.68 28.31 -27.83
CA PHE A 286 11.87 26.86 -27.74
C PHE A 286 10.63 26.19 -27.19
N THR A 287 10.19 25.11 -27.83
CA THR A 287 9.03 24.32 -27.40
C THR A 287 9.45 22.86 -27.22
N LEU A 288 9.19 22.33 -26.02
CA LEU A 288 9.25 20.92 -25.70
C LEU A 288 7.84 20.35 -25.74
N ARG A 289 7.65 19.23 -26.46
CA ARG A 289 6.40 18.49 -26.54
C ARG A 289 6.64 17.01 -26.23
N HIS A 290 6.18 16.56 -25.07
CA HIS A 290 6.23 15.17 -24.65
C HIS A 290 4.91 14.47 -24.98
N GLU A 291 4.89 13.67 -26.04
CA GLU A 291 3.73 13.02 -26.65
C GLU A 291 3.57 11.57 -26.20
N GLY A 292 2.32 11.10 -26.19
CA GLY A 292 2.01 9.74 -25.80
C GLY A 292 2.17 9.57 -24.29
N VAL A 293 1.70 10.53 -23.50
CA VAL A 293 1.73 10.49 -22.04
C VAL A 293 0.38 10.01 -21.51
N LEU A 294 0.36 9.18 -20.46
CA LEU A 294 -0.89 8.86 -19.76
C LEU A 294 -1.49 10.12 -19.13
N GLY A 295 -2.80 10.33 -19.28
CA GLY A 295 -3.47 11.56 -18.81
C GLY A 295 -3.21 11.88 -17.33
N ARG A 296 -3.29 10.87 -16.45
CA ARG A 296 -2.96 10.98 -15.02
C ARG A 296 -1.52 11.41 -14.72
N HIS A 297 -0.57 11.16 -15.63
CA HIS A 297 0.84 11.50 -15.45
C HIS A 297 1.20 12.87 -16.06
N ALA A 298 0.35 13.42 -16.92
CA ALA A 298 0.66 14.61 -17.70
C ALA A 298 1.05 15.81 -16.81
N PHE A 299 0.27 16.05 -15.74
CA PHE A 299 0.56 17.11 -14.79
C PHE A 299 1.92 16.92 -14.10
N ALA A 300 2.17 15.74 -13.51
CA ALA A 300 3.41 15.45 -12.81
C ALA A 300 4.64 15.54 -13.73
N LEU A 301 4.54 15.02 -14.95
CA LEU A 301 5.59 15.14 -15.96
C LEU A 301 5.81 16.59 -16.38
N GLY A 302 4.74 17.39 -16.45
CA GLY A 302 4.81 18.81 -16.68
C GLY A 302 5.65 19.55 -15.63
N LEU A 303 5.46 19.23 -14.35
CA LEU A 303 6.25 19.81 -13.25
C LEU A 303 7.72 19.40 -13.30
N ILE A 304 7.99 18.12 -13.61
CA ILE A 304 9.34 17.62 -13.81
C ILE A 304 10.00 18.36 -14.97
N TRP A 305 9.30 18.54 -16.09
CA TRP A 305 9.82 19.26 -17.24
C TRP A 305 10.09 20.74 -16.96
N ASP A 306 9.21 21.43 -16.23
CA ASP A 306 9.46 22.81 -15.84
C ASP A 306 10.77 22.95 -15.06
N HIS A 307 11.02 22.04 -14.11
CA HIS A 307 12.27 22.03 -13.36
C HIS A 307 13.49 21.62 -14.20
N LEU A 308 13.39 20.57 -15.01
CA LEU A 308 14.52 20.10 -15.84
C LEU A 308 14.94 21.15 -16.88
N LEU A 309 13.99 21.91 -17.43
CA LEU A 309 14.29 22.99 -18.37
C LEU A 309 14.94 24.20 -17.68
N ASP A 310 14.67 24.42 -16.39
CA ASP A 310 15.24 25.56 -15.67
C ASP A 310 16.53 25.19 -14.89
N ALA A 311 16.74 23.90 -14.60
CA ALA A 311 17.84 23.40 -13.77
C ALA A 311 18.27 21.96 -14.15
N ALA A 312 18.80 21.78 -15.37
CA ALA A 312 19.08 20.49 -16.02
C ALA A 312 19.97 19.47 -15.25
N VAL A 313 20.65 19.87 -14.17
CA VAL A 313 21.57 19.01 -13.40
C VAL A 313 21.18 18.82 -11.93
N SER A 314 19.99 19.28 -11.54
CA SER A 314 19.48 19.13 -10.16
C SER A 314 18.25 18.24 -10.14
N TYR A 315 18.24 17.23 -9.26
CA TYR A 315 17.12 16.30 -9.10
C TYR A 315 16.56 16.38 -7.68
N PRO A 316 15.62 17.31 -7.40
CA PRO A 316 15.18 17.62 -6.04
C PRO A 316 14.52 16.43 -5.32
N TRP A 317 14.02 15.44 -6.06
CA TRP A 317 13.43 14.22 -5.51
C TRP A 317 14.43 13.17 -5.03
N VAL A 318 15.70 13.21 -5.47
CA VAL A 318 16.66 12.14 -5.16
C VAL A 318 16.93 12.04 -3.66
N GLU A 319 17.11 13.18 -3.00
CA GLU A 319 17.40 13.17 -1.56
C GLU A 319 16.17 12.73 -0.75
N THR A 320 14.97 13.15 -1.14
CA THR A 320 13.73 12.70 -0.51
C THR A 320 13.54 11.20 -0.67
N LEU A 321 13.79 10.63 -1.86
CA LEU A 321 13.70 9.18 -2.10
C LEU A 321 14.73 8.41 -1.27
N ARG A 322 15.97 8.90 -1.15
CA ARG A 322 16.99 8.30 -0.27
C ARG A 322 16.59 8.35 1.20
N GLY A 323 16.03 9.47 1.66
CA GLY A 323 15.49 9.60 3.01
C GLY A 323 14.39 8.57 3.28
N GLN A 324 13.43 8.44 2.36
CA GLN A 324 12.36 7.43 2.45
C GLN A 324 12.91 5.99 2.44
N ALA A 325 13.94 5.71 1.64
CA ALA A 325 14.58 4.40 1.58
C ALA A 325 15.32 4.06 2.88
N ALA A 326 16.00 5.02 3.50
CA ALA A 326 16.65 4.86 4.79
C ALA A 326 15.63 4.57 5.91
N GLU A 327 14.51 5.30 5.94
CA GLU A 327 13.41 5.05 6.88
C GLU A 327 12.79 3.67 6.69
N ALA A 328 12.54 3.26 5.43
CA ALA A 328 12.00 1.95 5.10
C ALA A 328 12.95 0.82 5.53
N THR A 329 14.25 0.98 5.29
CA THR A 329 15.28 0.01 5.70
C THR A 329 15.32 -0.14 7.22
N ALA A 330 15.32 0.97 7.96
CA ALA A 330 15.29 0.97 9.42
C ALA A 330 14.02 0.29 9.97
N LEU A 331 12.87 0.53 9.33
CA LEU A 331 11.61 -0.10 9.71
C LEU A 331 11.62 -1.61 9.41
N ALA A 332 12.12 -2.01 8.24
CA ALA A 332 12.26 -3.42 7.86
C ALA A 332 13.22 -4.17 8.80
N GLU A 333 14.34 -3.56 9.20
CA GLU A 333 15.25 -4.09 10.22
C GLU A 333 14.58 -4.24 11.58
N LYS A 334 13.84 -3.21 12.02
CA LYS A 334 13.07 -3.28 13.27
C LYS A 334 12.04 -4.41 13.25
N TYR A 335 11.31 -4.59 12.15
CA TYR A 335 10.37 -5.69 11.99
C TYR A 335 11.06 -7.05 11.95
N ARG A 336 12.18 -7.18 11.23
CA ARG A 336 13.00 -8.40 11.22
C ARG A 336 13.47 -8.75 12.62
N ARG A 337 13.94 -7.77 13.39
CA ARG A 337 14.35 -7.95 14.78
C ARG A 337 13.20 -8.37 15.68
N LEU A 338 12.07 -7.67 15.65
CA LEU A 338 10.88 -8.04 16.44
C LEU A 338 10.35 -9.43 16.07
N ARG A 339 10.40 -9.80 14.79
CA ARG A 339 10.04 -11.14 14.33
C ARG A 339 11.02 -12.18 14.86
N ALA A 340 12.32 -11.91 14.82
CA ALA A 340 13.35 -12.78 15.36
C ALA A 340 13.25 -12.92 16.89
N GLU A 341 12.98 -11.84 17.62
CA GLU A 341 12.74 -11.86 19.08
C GLU A 341 11.48 -12.68 19.41
N ARG A 342 10.37 -12.47 18.71
CA ARG A 342 9.15 -13.28 18.89
C ARG A 342 9.35 -14.74 18.52
N ASP A 343 10.11 -15.03 17.47
CA ASP A 343 10.43 -16.40 17.09
C ASP A 343 11.32 -17.04 18.18
N ALA A 344 12.33 -16.31 18.67
CA ALA A 344 13.19 -16.75 19.75
C ALA A 344 12.41 -17.05 21.05
N GLU A 345 11.50 -16.15 21.46
CA GLU A 345 10.59 -16.37 22.59
C GLU A 345 9.72 -17.62 22.40
N ARG A 346 9.15 -17.81 21.21
CA ARG A 346 8.32 -18.97 20.89
C ARG A 346 9.09 -20.29 20.98
N TRP A 347 10.39 -20.27 20.70
CA TRP A 347 11.26 -21.45 20.70
C TRP A 347 12.12 -21.58 21.96
N GLY A 348 11.94 -20.71 22.96
CA GLY A 348 12.68 -20.75 24.22
C GLY A 348 14.17 -20.39 24.10
N GLY A 349 14.55 -19.57 23.11
CA GLY A 349 15.94 -19.19 22.86
C GLY A 349 16.27 -19.05 21.38
N ALA A 350 17.40 -19.58 20.93
CA ALA A 350 17.77 -19.54 19.52
C ALA A 350 16.75 -20.29 18.63
N PRO A 351 16.48 -19.82 17.39
CA PRO A 351 15.59 -20.50 16.47
C PRO A 351 16.09 -21.92 16.17
N PRO A 352 15.19 -22.92 16.04
CA PRO A 352 15.56 -24.29 15.67
C PRO A 352 16.03 -24.40 14.22
N SER A 353 16.53 -25.58 13.87
CA SER A 353 16.80 -25.96 12.49
C SER A 353 15.53 -25.82 11.62
N ASP A 354 15.71 -25.62 10.32
CA ASP A 354 14.58 -25.50 9.37
C ASP A 354 13.70 -26.76 9.42
N ARG A 355 14.32 -27.93 9.55
CA ARG A 355 13.63 -29.23 9.69
C ARG A 355 12.67 -29.24 10.88
N VAL A 356 13.11 -28.79 12.06
CA VAL A 356 12.24 -28.71 13.24
C VAL A 356 11.19 -27.59 13.10
N ARG A 357 11.50 -26.51 12.37
CA ARG A 357 10.54 -25.42 12.11
C ARG A 357 9.38 -25.85 11.22
N GLU A 358 9.64 -26.77 10.29
CA GLU A 358 8.65 -27.34 9.36
C GLU A 358 7.72 -28.39 9.98
N LEU A 359 8.08 -28.95 11.14
CA LEU A 359 7.25 -29.93 11.83
C LEU A 359 5.97 -29.29 12.38
N PHE A 360 4.82 -29.75 11.88
CA PHE A 360 3.52 -29.51 12.47
C PHE A 360 3.35 -30.42 13.69
N GLY A 361 3.21 -29.89 14.90
CA GLY A 361 3.00 -30.71 16.10
C GLY A 361 3.63 -30.15 17.37
N GLN A 362 4.15 -31.03 18.23
CA GLN A 362 4.55 -30.69 19.60
C GLN A 362 5.96 -30.13 19.73
N ALA A 363 6.68 -29.89 18.63
CA ALA A 363 8.04 -29.35 18.66
C ALA A 363 8.14 -28.02 19.42
N ARG A 364 7.19 -27.10 19.20
CA ARG A 364 7.14 -25.81 19.94
C ARG A 364 6.84 -26.01 21.42
N SER A 365 5.92 -26.94 21.73
CA SER A 365 5.54 -27.25 23.10
C SER A 365 6.70 -27.88 23.87
N LEU A 366 7.44 -28.79 23.24
CA LEU A 366 8.65 -29.38 23.81
C LEU A 366 9.76 -28.34 23.98
N ALA A 367 9.97 -27.44 23.02
CA ALA A 367 10.96 -26.36 23.14
C ALA A 367 10.71 -25.46 24.36
N ARG A 368 9.44 -25.20 24.69
CA ARG A 368 9.04 -24.41 25.88
C ARG A 368 9.28 -25.12 27.20
N ILE A 369 9.26 -26.46 27.20
CA ILE A 369 9.49 -27.29 28.39
C ILE A 369 10.98 -27.56 28.56
N ASP A 370 11.64 -28.06 27.52
CA ASP A 370 13.07 -28.38 27.51
C ASP A 370 13.66 -28.25 26.10
N ARG A 371 14.22 -27.06 25.83
CA ARG A 371 14.87 -26.75 24.55
C ARG A 371 16.07 -27.65 24.27
N ARG A 372 16.87 -27.97 25.29
CA ARG A 372 18.10 -28.76 25.12
C ARG A 372 17.78 -30.19 24.72
N LEU A 373 16.66 -30.71 25.21
CA LEU A 373 16.18 -32.04 24.85
C LEU A 373 15.71 -32.08 23.39
N LEU A 374 14.96 -31.07 22.94
CA LEU A 374 14.55 -30.93 21.54
C LEU A 374 15.78 -30.91 20.59
N ASP A 375 16.76 -30.04 20.86
CA ASP A 375 17.97 -29.94 20.04
C ASP A 375 18.75 -31.26 20.00
N ARG A 376 18.74 -32.00 21.10
CA ARG A 376 19.39 -33.33 21.15
C ARG A 376 18.65 -34.34 20.28
N ILE A 377 17.31 -34.36 20.31
CA ILE A 377 16.51 -35.26 19.48
C ILE A 377 16.72 -34.95 17.99
N ASP A 378 16.77 -33.68 17.61
CA ASP A 378 17.07 -33.24 16.23
C ASP A 378 18.44 -33.75 15.75
N ALA A 379 19.45 -33.68 16.62
CA ALA A 379 20.80 -34.15 16.31
C ALA A 379 20.97 -35.68 16.22
N LEU A 380 19.99 -36.48 16.66
CA LEU A 380 20.08 -37.94 16.62
C LEU A 380 19.89 -38.48 15.19
N PRO A 381 20.58 -39.56 14.79
CA PRO A 381 20.24 -40.30 13.58
C PRO A 381 18.81 -40.85 13.61
N ALA A 382 18.19 -40.99 12.44
CA ALA A 382 16.80 -41.47 12.31
C ALA A 382 16.47 -42.75 13.10
N ALA A 383 17.38 -43.72 13.14
CA ALA A 383 17.20 -44.96 13.92
C ALA A 383 17.13 -44.69 15.43
N ARG A 384 17.99 -43.79 15.94
CA ARG A 384 18.01 -43.39 17.35
C ARG A 384 16.82 -42.52 17.72
N GLN A 385 16.28 -41.73 16.78
CA GLN A 385 15.02 -41.03 16.95
C GLN A 385 13.84 -42.01 17.11
N ARG A 386 13.79 -43.09 16.32
CA ARG A 386 12.77 -44.16 16.50
C ARG A 386 12.89 -44.87 17.85
N GLU A 387 14.12 -45.20 18.26
CA GLU A 387 14.37 -45.78 19.59
C GLU A 387 13.92 -44.84 20.72
N ALA A 388 14.19 -43.55 20.59
CA ALA A 388 13.75 -42.52 21.53
C ALA A 388 12.22 -42.46 21.62
N ALA A 389 11.53 -42.50 20.48
CA ALA A 389 10.08 -42.50 20.41
C ALA A 389 9.49 -43.72 21.14
N CYS A 390 9.98 -44.93 20.84
CA CYS A 390 9.53 -46.16 21.50
C CYS A 390 9.80 -46.14 23.01
N TRP A 391 10.98 -45.67 23.42
CA TRP A 391 11.34 -45.52 24.83
C TRP A 391 10.37 -44.59 25.56
N ALA A 392 10.06 -43.43 24.98
CA ALA A 392 9.14 -42.45 25.56
C ALA A 392 7.71 -42.99 25.62
N ALA A 393 7.22 -43.61 24.54
CA ALA A 393 5.90 -44.23 24.49
C ALA A 393 5.73 -45.31 25.57
N ARG A 394 6.72 -46.20 25.74
CA ARG A 394 6.69 -47.22 26.81
C ARG A 394 6.61 -46.58 28.20
N ARG A 395 7.42 -45.55 28.47
CA ARG A 395 7.36 -44.82 29.75
C ARG A 395 6.01 -44.15 29.98
N ALA A 396 5.41 -43.56 28.95
CA ALA A 396 4.07 -42.98 29.01
C ALA A 396 3.00 -44.03 29.31
N MET A 397 3.05 -45.19 28.63
CA MET A 397 2.08 -46.26 28.84
C MET A 397 2.20 -46.84 30.24
N ARG A 398 3.42 -46.96 30.77
CA ARG A 398 3.67 -47.44 32.13
C ARG A 398 3.08 -46.53 33.19
N VAL A 399 3.39 -45.23 33.14
CA VAL A 399 2.94 -44.28 34.17
C VAL A 399 1.42 -44.16 34.19
N ALA A 400 0.76 -44.32 33.04
CA ALA A 400 -0.68 -44.31 32.92
C ALA A 400 -1.36 -45.68 33.19
N GLY A 401 -0.59 -46.73 33.50
CA GLY A 401 -1.12 -48.09 33.75
C GLY A 401 -1.64 -48.81 32.50
N LEU A 402 -1.35 -48.31 31.31
CA LEU A 402 -1.86 -48.83 30.03
C LEU A 402 -1.10 -50.06 29.53
N GLU A 403 0.08 -50.37 30.07
CA GLU A 403 0.86 -51.58 29.74
C GLU A 403 0.12 -52.89 30.09
N GLN A 404 -0.91 -52.84 30.95
CA GLN A 404 -1.70 -54.02 31.36
C GLN A 404 -2.91 -54.28 30.45
N ILE A 405 -3.23 -53.34 29.56
CA ILE A 405 -4.38 -53.44 28.66
C ILE A 405 -3.94 -54.16 27.39
N GLY A 406 -4.48 -55.36 27.14
CA GLY A 406 -3.96 -56.28 26.12
C GLY A 406 -3.77 -55.66 24.74
N TRP A 407 -4.77 -54.94 24.22
CA TRP A 407 -4.70 -54.33 22.90
C TRP A 407 -3.69 -53.16 22.79
N ILE A 408 -3.39 -52.50 23.90
CA ILE A 408 -2.37 -51.45 23.98
C ILE A 408 -0.97 -52.07 24.11
N ALA A 409 -0.84 -53.09 24.97
CA ALA A 409 0.40 -53.83 25.16
C ALA A 409 0.88 -54.48 23.85
N ASP A 410 -0.05 -55.11 23.10
CA ASP A 410 0.24 -55.71 21.80
C ASP A 410 0.69 -54.67 20.76
N ALA A 411 0.06 -53.49 20.76
CA ALA A 411 0.42 -52.39 19.86
C ALA A 411 1.81 -51.83 20.19
N LEU A 412 2.11 -51.63 21.48
CA LEU A 412 3.43 -51.18 21.94
C LEU A 412 4.53 -52.20 21.58
N ALA A 413 4.31 -53.49 21.84
CA ALA A 413 5.25 -54.55 21.47
C ALA A 413 5.44 -54.66 19.94
N THR A 414 4.39 -54.39 19.16
CA THR A 414 4.46 -54.35 17.69
C THR A 414 5.36 -53.21 17.20
N ALA A 415 5.19 -52.01 17.75
CA ALA A 415 6.02 -50.86 17.40
C ALA A 415 7.49 -51.06 17.80
N GLU A 416 7.76 -51.66 18.97
CA GLU A 416 9.11 -51.94 19.45
C GLU A 416 9.84 -53.01 18.61
N ALA A 417 9.09 -53.93 18.01
CA ALA A 417 9.62 -54.87 17.03
C ALA A 417 9.86 -54.22 15.65
N GLY A 418 9.67 -52.90 15.51
CA GLY A 418 9.82 -52.17 14.25
C GLY A 418 8.73 -52.48 13.22
N ARG A 419 7.60 -53.06 13.66
CA ARG A 419 6.47 -53.39 12.77
C ARG A 419 5.45 -52.24 12.76
N PRO A 420 4.75 -52.02 11.63
CA PRO A 420 3.69 -51.01 11.56
C PRO A 420 2.60 -51.25 12.60
N LEU A 421 2.11 -50.17 13.20
CA LEU A 421 1.00 -50.24 14.13
C LEU A 421 -0.30 -50.72 13.45
N PRO A 422 -1.23 -51.33 14.19
CA PRO A 422 -2.53 -51.71 13.66
C PRO A 422 -3.29 -50.50 13.09
N ARG A 423 -4.11 -50.72 12.06
CA ARG A 423 -4.85 -49.64 11.37
C ARG A 423 -5.65 -48.73 12.30
N SER A 424 -6.19 -49.25 13.40
CA SER A 424 -6.92 -48.47 14.40
C SER A 424 -6.10 -47.34 15.03
N PHE A 425 -4.77 -47.45 15.03
CA PHE A 425 -3.84 -46.45 15.57
C PHE A 425 -3.31 -45.48 14.50
N THR A 426 -3.43 -45.81 13.21
CA THR A 426 -2.90 -45.01 12.10
C THR A 426 -3.99 -44.23 11.38
N GLU A 427 -5.20 -44.78 11.25
CA GLU A 427 -6.32 -44.15 10.55
C GLU A 427 -6.82 -42.90 11.32
N GLN A 428 -7.03 -41.80 10.59
CA GLN A 428 -7.47 -40.51 11.13
C GLN A 428 -6.61 -40.02 12.33
N GLY A 429 -5.31 -40.30 12.32
CA GLY A 429 -4.41 -39.94 13.41
C GLY A 429 -4.69 -40.71 14.71
N GLY A 430 -5.21 -41.94 14.62
CA GLY A 430 -5.46 -42.80 15.78
C GLY A 430 -6.75 -42.48 16.54
N ALA A 431 -7.65 -41.67 15.99
CA ALA A 431 -8.92 -41.28 16.62
C ALA A 431 -9.77 -42.49 17.05
N ALA A 432 -9.78 -43.56 16.25
CA ALA A 432 -10.50 -44.79 16.59
C ALA A 432 -9.93 -45.48 17.84
N ALA A 433 -8.61 -45.60 17.95
CA ALA A 433 -7.94 -46.15 19.13
C ALA A 433 -8.08 -45.24 20.36
N PHE A 434 -8.07 -43.91 20.17
CA PHE A 434 -8.30 -42.94 21.25
C PHE A 434 -9.74 -43.02 21.79
N ASN A 435 -10.74 -43.13 20.91
CA ASN A 435 -12.14 -43.31 21.34
C ASN A 435 -12.35 -44.64 22.07
N ARG A 436 -11.65 -45.69 21.63
CA ARG A 436 -11.63 -46.98 22.34
C ARG A 436 -11.05 -46.82 23.74
N LEU A 437 -9.91 -46.14 23.89
CA LEU A 437 -9.31 -45.86 25.20
C LEU A 437 -10.31 -45.21 26.18
N LEU A 438 -11.07 -44.20 25.72
CA LEU A 438 -12.01 -43.48 26.58
C LEU A 438 -13.27 -44.29 26.96
N SER A 439 -13.60 -45.33 26.21
CA SER A 439 -14.83 -46.11 26.40
C SER A 439 -14.58 -47.49 27.03
N ASP A 440 -13.31 -47.89 27.15
CA ASP A 440 -12.90 -49.20 27.62
C ASP A 440 -12.94 -49.26 29.16
N PRO A 441 -13.79 -50.11 29.76
CA PRO A 441 -13.94 -50.17 31.21
C PRO A 441 -12.71 -50.74 31.93
N GLU A 442 -11.81 -51.42 31.22
CA GLU A 442 -10.56 -51.94 31.79
C GLU A 442 -9.49 -50.84 31.94
N VAL A 443 -9.67 -49.69 31.27
CA VAL A 443 -8.71 -48.58 31.31
C VAL A 443 -8.78 -47.86 32.66
N PRO A 444 -7.65 -47.71 33.39
CA PRO A 444 -7.63 -46.94 34.62
C PRO A 444 -8.02 -45.47 34.38
N HIS A 445 -8.64 -44.84 35.38
CA HIS A 445 -9.01 -43.43 35.31
C HIS A 445 -8.28 -42.66 36.41
N THR A 446 -7.02 -42.32 36.15
CA THR A 446 -6.21 -41.50 37.05
C THR A 446 -6.07 -40.09 36.49
N THR A 447 -6.01 -39.09 37.35
CA THR A 447 -5.84 -37.70 36.94
C THR A 447 -4.42 -37.22 37.23
N VAL A 448 -3.93 -36.33 36.37
CA VAL A 448 -2.68 -35.58 36.58
C VAL A 448 -2.95 -34.09 36.49
N THR A 449 -2.17 -33.35 37.25
CA THR A 449 -2.14 -31.91 37.19
C THR A 449 -1.30 -31.47 36.00
N LEU A 450 -1.92 -30.75 35.05
CA LEU A 450 -1.20 -30.16 33.93
C LEU A 450 -0.88 -28.70 34.22
N ASP A 451 0.40 -28.37 34.27
CA ASP A 451 0.89 -27.00 34.21
C ASP A 451 1.17 -26.63 32.76
N LEU A 452 0.17 -26.03 32.10
CA LEU A 452 0.23 -25.63 30.70
C LEU A 452 1.00 -24.30 30.49
N GLY A 453 1.67 -23.81 31.52
CA GLY A 453 2.38 -22.54 31.51
C GLY A 453 1.43 -21.33 31.66
N SER A 454 2.04 -20.16 31.83
CA SER A 454 1.32 -18.90 32.04
C SER A 454 0.65 -18.43 30.75
N GLY A 455 -0.64 -18.08 30.82
CA GLY A 455 -1.33 -17.39 29.73
C GLY A 455 -0.82 -15.94 29.57
N ALA A 456 -1.28 -15.23 28.54
CA ALA A 456 -0.88 -13.84 28.23
C ALA A 456 -1.10 -12.82 29.39
N PHE A 457 -1.77 -13.24 30.48
CA PHE A 457 -2.07 -12.45 31.66
C PHE A 457 -1.40 -12.95 32.96
N GLY A 458 -0.40 -13.83 32.89
CA GLY A 458 0.40 -14.19 34.08
C GLY A 458 -0.20 -15.28 34.99
N GLU A 459 -1.48 -15.64 34.82
CA GLU A 459 -2.10 -16.70 35.64
C GLU A 459 -1.67 -18.11 35.18
N ARG A 460 -1.20 -18.90 36.15
CA ARG A 460 -0.82 -20.31 35.99
C ARG A 460 -2.10 -21.13 35.82
N ARG A 461 -2.37 -21.59 34.60
CA ARG A 461 -3.57 -22.39 34.32
C ARG A 461 -3.30 -23.84 34.68
N VAL A 462 -3.67 -24.19 35.90
CA VAL A 462 -3.66 -25.57 36.40
C VAL A 462 -4.95 -26.25 35.97
N THR A 463 -4.87 -27.41 35.35
CA THR A 463 -6.05 -28.19 34.97
C THR A 463 -5.81 -29.66 35.28
N GLU A 464 -6.79 -30.31 35.90
CA GLU A 464 -6.79 -31.76 36.06
C GLU A 464 -7.17 -32.42 34.73
N ALA A 465 -6.33 -33.32 34.25
CA ALA A 465 -6.56 -34.06 33.02
C ALA A 465 -6.45 -35.57 33.27
N LEU A 466 -7.19 -36.36 32.49
CA LEU A 466 -7.08 -37.82 32.50
C LEU A 466 -5.67 -38.23 32.03
N GLN A 467 -4.91 -38.91 32.89
CA GLN A 467 -3.51 -39.28 32.65
C GLN A 467 -3.37 -40.21 31.44
N GLN A 468 -4.34 -41.10 31.25
CA GLN A 468 -4.39 -42.03 30.13
C GLN A 468 -4.56 -41.28 28.80
N ALA A 469 -5.44 -40.27 28.77
CA ALA A 469 -5.62 -39.41 27.60
C ALA A 469 -4.38 -38.57 27.29
N ALA A 470 -3.58 -38.20 28.30
CA ALA A 470 -2.30 -37.52 28.12
C ALA A 470 -1.19 -38.47 27.62
N ALA A 471 -1.14 -39.71 28.11
CA ALA A 471 -0.13 -40.70 27.73
C ALA A 471 -0.37 -41.30 26.34
N PHE A 472 -1.60 -41.63 26.00
CA PHE A 472 -1.93 -42.42 24.81
C PHE A 472 -1.44 -41.81 23.47
N PRO A 473 -1.47 -40.49 23.26
CA PRO A 473 -0.89 -39.88 22.06
C PRO A 473 0.60 -40.21 21.84
N ALA A 474 1.37 -40.53 22.89
CA ALA A 474 2.76 -40.96 22.73
C ALA A 474 2.89 -42.29 21.95
N LEU A 475 1.91 -43.18 22.10
CA LEU A 475 1.84 -44.44 21.34
C LEU A 475 1.37 -44.19 19.90
N ILE A 476 0.39 -43.30 19.71
CA ILE A 476 -0.07 -42.90 18.37
C ILE A 476 1.08 -42.25 17.58
N ALA A 477 1.92 -41.44 18.23
CA ALA A 477 3.06 -40.77 17.59
C ALA A 477 4.02 -41.75 16.88
N LEU A 478 4.10 -43.01 17.33
CA LEU A 478 4.94 -44.03 16.70
C LEU A 478 4.49 -44.37 15.27
N ALA A 479 3.24 -44.07 14.90
CA ALA A 479 2.71 -44.24 13.56
C ALA A 479 3.21 -43.19 12.55
N ASN A 480 3.83 -42.09 12.99
CA ASN A 480 4.32 -41.05 12.09
C ASN A 480 5.51 -41.56 11.27
N ASP A 481 5.55 -41.29 9.96
CA ASP A 481 6.62 -41.73 9.06
C ASP A 481 7.93 -40.94 9.26
N ASP A 482 7.86 -39.68 9.71
CA ASP A 482 9.07 -38.92 10.07
C ASP A 482 9.56 -39.34 11.46
N PRO A 483 10.75 -39.97 11.58
CA PRO A 483 11.30 -40.41 12.84
C PRO A 483 11.53 -39.27 13.84
N LEU A 484 11.85 -38.05 13.35
CA LEU A 484 12.05 -36.88 14.20
C LEU A 484 10.72 -36.41 14.80
N ALA A 485 9.67 -36.33 13.99
CA ALA A 485 8.34 -35.96 14.46
C ALA A 485 7.81 -36.99 15.48
N ALA A 486 7.96 -38.29 15.18
CA ALA A 486 7.58 -39.37 16.10
C ALA A 486 8.28 -39.25 17.47
N ALA A 487 9.58 -38.97 17.47
CA ALA A 487 10.37 -38.82 18.69
C ALA A 487 9.93 -37.61 19.51
N ILE A 488 9.77 -36.45 18.87
CA ILE A 488 9.36 -35.21 19.53
C ILE A 488 7.97 -35.37 20.15
N ASP A 489 7.00 -35.86 19.38
CA ASP A 489 5.62 -36.02 19.85
C ASP A 489 5.53 -37.07 20.96
N ALA A 490 6.24 -38.20 20.85
CA ALA A 490 6.25 -39.23 21.89
C ALA A 490 6.89 -38.72 23.20
N VAL A 491 8.03 -38.02 23.12
CA VAL A 491 8.71 -37.44 24.29
C VAL A 491 7.86 -36.35 24.94
N TYR A 492 7.24 -35.48 24.16
CA TYR A 492 6.35 -34.45 24.69
C TYR A 492 5.16 -35.06 25.43
N ASN A 493 4.41 -35.96 24.78
CA ASN A 493 3.22 -36.55 25.40
C ASN A 493 3.58 -37.41 26.62
N ALA A 494 4.73 -38.10 26.60
CA ALA A 494 5.26 -38.78 27.78
C ALA A 494 5.55 -37.80 28.92
N ALA A 495 6.18 -36.64 28.65
CA ALA A 495 6.44 -35.62 29.65
C ALA A 495 5.15 -35.07 30.27
N ILE A 496 4.11 -34.83 29.46
CA ILE A 496 2.78 -34.39 29.94
C ILE A 496 2.12 -35.46 30.82
N ALA A 497 2.19 -36.75 30.44
CA ALA A 497 1.60 -37.84 31.21
C ALA A 497 2.22 -38.07 32.59
N HIS A 498 3.46 -37.63 32.80
CA HIS A 498 4.13 -37.72 34.10
C HIS A 498 3.68 -36.61 35.07
N GLY A 499 2.93 -35.59 34.63
CA GLY A 499 2.37 -34.56 35.52
C GLY A 499 3.42 -33.92 36.42
N ASP A 500 3.24 -34.02 37.74
CA ASP A 500 4.18 -33.48 38.73
C ASP A 500 5.59 -34.13 38.69
N ASP A 501 5.71 -35.35 38.16
CA ASP A 501 6.98 -36.06 37.96
C ASP A 501 7.65 -35.75 36.61
N ARG A 502 7.14 -34.77 35.85
CA ARG A 502 7.65 -34.41 34.51
C ARG A 502 9.16 -34.13 34.50
N ASP A 503 9.67 -33.37 35.46
CA ASP A 503 11.09 -32.96 35.45
C ASP A 503 12.03 -34.15 35.66
N ARG A 504 11.57 -35.15 36.43
CA ARG A 504 12.28 -36.43 36.57
C ARG A 504 12.28 -37.21 35.26
N PHE A 505 11.15 -37.27 34.55
CA PHE A 505 11.08 -37.90 33.23
C PHE A 505 12.02 -37.22 32.22
N LEU A 506 12.06 -35.87 32.18
CA LEU A 506 12.95 -35.13 31.28
C LEU A 506 14.43 -35.39 31.59
N THR A 507 14.78 -35.52 32.87
CA THR A 507 16.14 -35.91 33.29
C THR A 507 16.49 -37.31 32.80
N ASP A 508 15.59 -38.28 32.98
CA ASP A 508 15.73 -39.64 32.46
C ASP A 508 15.87 -39.65 30.93
N ALA A 509 15.08 -38.83 30.22
CA ALA A 509 15.14 -38.70 28.77
C ALA A 509 16.50 -38.17 28.31
N HIS A 510 17.04 -37.16 29.00
CA HIS A 510 18.39 -36.68 28.73
C HIS A 510 19.45 -37.76 28.91
N ILE A 511 19.32 -38.66 29.89
CA ILE A 511 20.27 -39.75 30.11
C ILE A 511 20.12 -40.82 29.02
N ALA A 512 18.89 -41.19 28.67
CA ALA A 512 18.60 -42.22 27.68
C ALA A 512 19.02 -41.82 26.25
N LEU A 513 19.03 -40.51 25.96
CA LEU A 513 19.34 -39.95 24.64
C LEU A 513 20.75 -39.39 24.50
N ARG A 514 21.63 -39.60 25.49
CA ARG A 514 23.09 -39.45 25.29
C ARG A 514 23.61 -40.59 24.42
#